data_AF-A0A4P9YCG9-F1
#
_entry.id   AF-A0A4P9YCG9-F1
#
_cell.length_a   1.000
_cell.length_b   1.000
_cell.length_c   1.000
_cell.angle_alpha   90.00
_cell.angle_beta   90.00
_cell.angle_gamma   90.00
#
_symmetry.space_group_name_H-M   'P 1'
#
loop_
_entity.id
_entity.type
_entity.pdbx_description
1 polymer ?
#
loop_
_entity_poly.entity_id
_entity_poly.type
_entity_poly.pdbx_seq_one_letter_code
_entity_poly.pdbx_strand_id
1 'polypeptide(L)'
;MSLDFKKESRYKKYVLSVDRILGSFETDVKEWPDIITFLTRLQKCILANDGIPSVPRKRLIFKRLSQCLNGALPAGVHQKTLEVYEVVLGRVSECKLVDNFGMGCFVDLIVRGVYMYAFLGFYGYASMNVKPLWLSVMEKYVVCLGGKIGYCMRNVILSLFGGMEEEGSEYFEKTVELMNELKRSGGSFYDGVWEAIEMNESHRIGGYNYVNKNGDSENEEEEEKSIKGDEKEILIETLKRMIRDKSKMIRGYKVMISLMDKSEIGNILIKEIFYESISNLMRIKKEEEFEIILQTANMFYEICDTFEIWEMLFQKLKNISNEFYLEFEFIFDHLKIFDDEAI
;
A
#
# COMPACT_ATOMS: atom_id res chain seq x y z
N MET A 1 -37.82 -14.73 -8.89
CA MET A 1 -38.27 -16.01 -8.31
C MET A 1 -37.23 -16.44 -7.29
N SER A 2 -37.35 -16.02 -6.03
CA SER A 2 -36.42 -16.41 -4.96
C SER A 2 -36.73 -17.86 -4.55
N LEU A 3 -36.15 -18.83 -5.26
CA LEU A 3 -36.18 -20.22 -4.84
C LEU A 3 -35.43 -20.32 -3.51
N ASP A 4 -36.12 -20.73 -2.45
CA ASP A 4 -35.57 -20.92 -1.11
C ASP A 4 -34.71 -22.19 -1.07
N PHE A 5 -33.66 -22.21 -1.89
CA PHE A 5 -32.69 -23.31 -2.04
C PHE A 5 -32.07 -23.71 -0.69
N LYS A 6 -32.10 -22.80 0.28
CA LYS A 6 -31.62 -23.04 1.65
C LYS A 6 -32.44 -24.10 2.41
N LYS A 7 -33.68 -24.36 2.00
CA LYS A 7 -34.51 -25.42 2.58
C LYS A 7 -34.26 -26.80 1.97
N GLU A 8 -33.59 -26.85 0.82
CA GLU A 8 -33.34 -28.11 0.11
C GLU A 8 -32.40 -29.03 0.90
N SER A 9 -32.67 -30.34 0.84
CA SER A 9 -31.83 -31.37 1.46
C SER A 9 -30.37 -31.29 1.01
N ARG A 10 -30.15 -30.92 -0.27
CA ARG A 10 -28.82 -30.73 -0.84
C ARG A 10 -28.03 -29.62 -0.14
N TYR A 11 -28.66 -28.48 0.14
CA TYR A 11 -28.02 -27.38 0.86
C TYR A 11 -27.69 -27.75 2.31
N LYS A 12 -28.60 -28.44 3.02
CA LYS A 12 -28.34 -28.90 4.39
C LYS A 12 -27.13 -29.85 4.45
N LYS A 13 -27.03 -30.79 3.50
CA LYS A 13 -25.85 -31.68 3.37
C LYS A 13 -24.57 -30.89 3.09
N TYR A 14 -24.64 -29.88 2.22
CA TYR A 14 -23.49 -29.02 1.94
C TYR A 14 -23.02 -28.26 3.18
N VAL A 15 -23.94 -27.67 3.96
CA VAL A 15 -23.61 -27.00 5.23
C VAL A 15 -22.93 -27.95 6.21
N LEU A 16 -23.46 -29.18 6.40
CA LEU A 16 -22.86 -30.17 7.29
C LEU A 16 -21.45 -30.60 6.85
N SER A 17 -21.23 -30.78 5.54
CA SER A 17 -19.91 -31.08 5.00
C SER A 17 -18.91 -29.96 5.26
N VAL A 18 -19.33 -28.70 5.07
CA VAL A 18 -18.50 -27.52 5.37
C VAL A 18 -18.20 -27.42 6.86
N ASP A 19 -19.21 -27.60 7.73
CA ASP A 19 -19.03 -27.56 9.18
C ASP A 19 -18.04 -28.64 9.66
N ARG A 20 -18.12 -29.86 9.12
CA ARG A 20 -17.17 -30.93 9.43
C ARG A 20 -15.75 -30.60 9.00
N ILE A 21 -15.56 -30.01 7.82
CA ILE A 21 -14.23 -29.61 7.34
C ILE A 21 -13.70 -28.45 8.19
N LEU A 22 -14.51 -27.44 8.48
CA LEU A 22 -14.09 -26.30 9.32
C LEU A 22 -13.73 -26.73 10.74
N GLY A 23 -14.45 -27.70 11.31
CA GLY A 23 -14.13 -28.28 12.61
C GLY A 23 -12.78 -29.01 12.63
N SER A 24 -12.37 -29.62 11.51
CA SER A 24 -11.07 -30.31 11.44
C SER A 24 -9.88 -29.35 11.46
N PHE A 25 -10.09 -28.05 11.26
CA PHE A 25 -9.01 -27.07 11.33
C PHE A 25 -8.40 -26.98 12.73
N GLU A 26 -9.19 -27.15 13.79
CA GLU A 26 -8.71 -27.04 15.16
C GLU A 26 -8.16 -28.37 15.70
N THR A 27 -8.62 -29.49 15.17
CA THR A 27 -8.26 -30.84 15.66
C THR A 27 -7.14 -31.49 14.86
N ASP A 28 -7.15 -31.32 13.54
CA ASP A 28 -6.33 -32.13 12.62
C ASP A 28 -5.10 -31.35 12.12
N VAL A 29 -5.11 -30.01 12.18
CA VAL A 29 -4.00 -29.18 11.68
C VAL A 29 -2.94 -29.03 12.76
N LYS A 30 -1.78 -29.67 12.56
CA LYS A 30 -0.62 -29.58 13.46
C LYS A 30 0.59 -28.97 12.77
N GLU A 31 0.74 -29.27 11.48
CA GLU A 31 1.84 -28.78 10.66
C GLU A 31 1.33 -28.12 9.37
N TRP A 32 2.21 -27.41 8.69
CA TRP A 32 1.86 -26.73 7.44
C TRP A 32 1.32 -27.65 6.32
N PRO A 33 1.71 -28.94 6.18
CA PRO A 33 1.10 -29.83 5.19
C PRO A 33 -0.37 -30.16 5.49
N ASP A 34 -0.75 -30.19 6.78
CA ASP A 34 -2.13 -30.40 7.19
C ASP A 34 -3.02 -29.23 6.75
N ILE A 35 -2.47 -28.01 6.72
CA ILE A 35 -3.15 -26.83 6.18
C ILE A 35 -3.49 -27.05 4.71
N ILE A 36 -2.53 -27.51 3.89
CA ILE A 36 -2.77 -27.80 2.46
C ILE A 36 -3.85 -28.87 2.31
N THR A 37 -3.82 -29.91 3.13
CA THR A 37 -4.83 -30.98 3.13
C THR A 37 -6.22 -30.44 3.47
N PHE A 38 -6.32 -29.62 4.52
CA PHE A 38 -7.55 -28.92 4.91
C PHE A 38 -8.08 -28.03 3.78
N LEU A 39 -7.24 -27.16 3.21
CA LEU A 39 -7.59 -26.24 2.13
C LEU A 39 -8.07 -27.00 0.89
N THR A 40 -7.39 -28.09 0.52
CA THR A 40 -7.76 -28.94 -0.61
C THR A 40 -9.13 -29.59 -0.41
N ARG A 41 -9.41 -30.09 0.80
CA ARG A 41 -10.73 -30.66 1.14
C ARG A 41 -11.82 -29.61 1.07
N LEU A 42 -11.56 -28.40 1.59
CA LEU A 42 -12.49 -27.28 1.56
C LEU A 42 -12.81 -26.86 0.12
N GLN A 43 -11.78 -26.68 -0.71
CA GLN A 43 -11.93 -26.31 -2.12
C GLN A 43 -12.76 -27.34 -2.89
N LYS A 44 -12.42 -28.64 -2.76
CA LYS A 44 -13.17 -29.73 -3.40
C LYS A 44 -14.64 -29.76 -2.96
N CYS A 45 -14.92 -29.50 -1.68
CA CYS A 45 -16.29 -29.45 -1.16
C CYS A 45 -17.11 -28.31 -1.80
N ILE A 46 -16.51 -27.12 -1.98
CA ILE A 46 -17.20 -25.98 -2.61
C ILE A 46 -17.44 -26.24 -4.10
N LEU A 47 -16.44 -26.77 -4.81
CA LEU A 47 -16.55 -27.08 -6.24
C LEU A 47 -17.58 -28.18 -6.53
N ALA A 48 -17.66 -29.22 -5.68
CA ALA A 48 -18.65 -30.29 -5.83
C ALA A 48 -20.11 -29.83 -5.64
N ASN A 49 -20.33 -28.60 -5.19
CA ASN A 49 -21.64 -28.00 -4.97
C ASN A 49 -21.87 -26.77 -5.86
N ASP A 50 -21.29 -26.74 -7.07
CA ASP A 50 -21.44 -25.70 -8.10
C ASP A 50 -22.87 -25.21 -8.34
N GLY A 51 -23.86 -26.10 -8.41
CA GLY A 51 -25.27 -25.76 -8.62
C GLY A 51 -25.96 -25.03 -7.47
N ILE A 52 -25.26 -24.71 -6.37
CA ILE A 52 -25.80 -23.95 -5.24
C ILE A 52 -25.14 -22.55 -5.23
N PRO A 53 -25.90 -21.47 -5.49
CA PRO A 53 -25.40 -20.10 -5.47
C PRO A 53 -25.32 -19.58 -4.03
N SER A 54 -24.53 -20.26 -3.19
CA SER A 54 -24.25 -19.86 -1.81
C SER A 54 -22.98 -20.54 -1.31
N VAL A 55 -22.24 -19.84 -0.46
CA VAL A 55 -21.15 -20.41 0.33
C VAL A 55 -21.60 -20.49 1.79
N PRO A 56 -21.71 -21.69 2.40
CA PRO A 56 -21.98 -21.85 3.82
C PRO A 56 -20.85 -21.26 4.66
N ARG A 57 -21.17 -20.76 5.87
CA ARG A 57 -20.18 -20.33 6.88
C ARG A 57 -19.09 -19.38 6.37
N LYS A 58 -19.41 -18.49 5.41
CA LYS A 58 -18.45 -17.60 4.74
C LYS A 58 -17.48 -16.91 5.70
N ARG A 59 -17.98 -16.35 6.80
CA ARG A 59 -17.17 -15.67 7.84
C ARG A 59 -16.08 -16.57 8.42
N LEU A 60 -16.41 -17.83 8.75
CA LEU A 60 -15.45 -18.76 9.32
C LEU A 60 -14.46 -19.28 8.26
N ILE A 61 -14.92 -19.50 7.02
CA ILE A 61 -14.03 -19.82 5.89
C ILE A 61 -12.99 -18.72 5.72
N PHE A 62 -13.41 -17.46 5.57
CA PHE A 62 -12.49 -16.33 5.42
C PHE A 62 -11.54 -16.21 6.60
N LYS A 63 -12.04 -16.38 7.85
CA LYS A 63 -11.17 -16.42 9.04
C LYS A 63 -10.06 -17.46 8.92
N ARG A 64 -10.36 -18.68 8.48
CA ARG A 64 -9.34 -19.72 8.29
C ARG A 64 -8.38 -19.39 7.15
N LEU A 65 -8.88 -18.87 6.03
CA LEU A 65 -8.03 -18.46 4.92
C LEU A 65 -7.06 -17.34 5.33
N SER A 66 -7.51 -16.34 6.10
CA SER A 66 -6.64 -15.29 6.66
C SER A 66 -5.52 -15.85 7.52
N GLN A 67 -5.82 -16.85 8.36
CA GLN A 67 -4.81 -17.52 9.19
C GLN A 67 -3.77 -18.25 8.33
N CYS A 68 -4.18 -18.77 7.17
CA CYS A 68 -3.29 -19.45 6.23
C CYS A 68 -2.41 -18.50 5.41
N LEU A 69 -2.65 -17.18 5.46
CA LEU A 69 -1.80 -16.13 4.84
C LEU A 69 -0.76 -15.54 5.81
N ASN A 70 -0.50 -16.19 6.96
CA ASN A 70 0.57 -15.79 7.85
C ASN A 70 1.93 -15.89 7.13
N GLY A 71 2.74 -14.82 7.16
CA GLY A 71 4.07 -14.77 6.53
C GLY A 71 5.08 -15.80 7.05
N ALA A 72 4.84 -16.40 8.23
CA ALA A 72 5.65 -17.50 8.75
C ALA A 72 5.38 -18.86 8.07
N LEU A 73 4.33 -18.97 7.25
CA LEU A 73 3.98 -20.20 6.55
C LEU A 73 4.69 -20.28 5.17
N PRO A 74 4.92 -21.50 4.65
CA PRO A 74 5.55 -21.67 3.34
C PRO A 74 4.70 -21.17 2.17
N ALA A 75 5.35 -20.75 1.09
CA ALA A 75 4.71 -20.29 -0.15
C ALA A 75 3.66 -21.26 -0.72
N GLY A 76 3.88 -22.58 -0.60
CA GLY A 76 2.92 -23.59 -1.06
C GLY A 76 1.58 -23.53 -0.30
N VAL A 77 1.60 -23.15 0.98
CA VAL A 77 0.37 -22.91 1.76
C VAL A 77 -0.33 -21.66 1.26
N HIS A 78 0.42 -20.57 1.01
CA HIS A 78 -0.13 -19.32 0.50
C HIS A 78 -0.76 -19.49 -0.88
N GLN A 79 -0.06 -20.12 -1.82
CA GLN A 79 -0.58 -20.45 -3.15
C GLN A 79 -1.89 -21.22 -3.04
N LYS A 80 -1.93 -22.28 -2.23
CA LYS A 80 -3.15 -23.06 -2.06
C LYS A 80 -4.28 -22.23 -1.45
N THR A 81 -3.95 -21.37 -0.50
CA THR A 81 -4.91 -20.47 0.15
C THR A 81 -5.54 -19.52 -0.86
N LEU A 82 -4.75 -18.92 -1.75
CA LEU A 82 -5.22 -18.02 -2.80
C LEU A 82 -6.11 -18.73 -3.83
N GLU A 83 -5.80 -19.99 -4.19
CA GLU A 83 -6.70 -20.80 -5.03
C GLU A 83 -8.06 -21.04 -4.36
N VAL A 84 -8.09 -21.23 -3.03
CA VAL A 84 -9.36 -21.36 -2.29
C VAL A 84 -10.10 -20.02 -2.21
N TYR A 85 -9.37 -18.91 -2.03
CA TYR A 85 -9.94 -17.56 -2.13
C TYR A 85 -10.64 -17.35 -3.47
N GLU A 86 -10.00 -17.68 -4.59
CA GLU A 86 -10.58 -17.54 -5.93
C GLU A 86 -11.89 -18.34 -6.08
N VAL A 87 -11.91 -19.60 -5.63
CA VAL A 87 -13.13 -20.44 -5.67
C VAL A 87 -14.25 -19.87 -4.80
N VAL A 88 -13.92 -19.43 -3.56
CA VAL A 88 -14.90 -18.86 -2.64
C VAL A 88 -15.45 -17.55 -3.19
N LEU A 89 -14.58 -16.63 -3.61
CA LEU A 89 -14.96 -15.31 -4.13
C LEU A 89 -15.74 -15.42 -5.43
N GLY A 90 -15.36 -16.33 -6.34
CA GLY A 90 -16.11 -16.65 -7.55
C GLY A 90 -17.54 -17.11 -7.24
N ARG A 91 -17.72 -18.00 -6.27
CA ARG A 91 -19.08 -18.41 -5.88
C ARG A 91 -19.86 -17.25 -5.24
N VAL A 92 -19.20 -16.45 -4.41
CA VAL A 92 -19.86 -15.34 -3.73
C VAL A 92 -20.23 -14.23 -4.73
N SER A 93 -19.44 -13.99 -5.78
CA SER A 93 -19.76 -13.01 -6.83
C SER A 93 -20.97 -13.44 -7.66
N GLU A 94 -21.10 -14.73 -8.00
CA GLU A 94 -22.29 -15.29 -8.67
C GLU A 94 -23.58 -15.10 -7.83
N CYS A 95 -23.49 -15.18 -6.49
CA CYS A 95 -24.63 -14.94 -5.60
C CYS A 95 -25.21 -13.52 -5.77
N LYS A 96 -24.40 -12.54 -6.19
CA LYS A 96 -24.83 -11.14 -6.34
C LYS A 96 -25.77 -10.92 -7.52
N LEU A 97 -25.71 -11.76 -8.56
CA LEU A 97 -26.61 -11.65 -9.71
C LEU A 97 -28.06 -12.01 -9.34
N VAL A 98 -28.27 -12.71 -8.22
CA VAL A 98 -29.56 -13.28 -7.84
C VAL A 98 -30.31 -12.42 -6.80
N ASP A 99 -29.61 -11.66 -5.95
CA ASP A 99 -30.23 -10.88 -4.88
C ASP A 99 -29.92 -9.37 -5.01
N ASN A 100 -30.91 -8.60 -5.48
CA ASN A 100 -30.91 -7.11 -5.53
C ASN A 100 -30.74 -6.42 -4.16
N PHE A 101 -30.59 -7.18 -3.08
CA PHE A 101 -30.32 -6.72 -1.70
C PHE A 101 -28.87 -7.01 -1.23
N GLY A 102 -28.05 -7.69 -2.05
CA GLY A 102 -26.81 -8.37 -1.65
C GLY A 102 -25.50 -7.58 -1.77
N MET A 103 -25.53 -6.32 -2.19
CA MET A 103 -24.31 -5.49 -2.32
C MET A 103 -23.71 -5.16 -0.94
N GLY A 104 -24.58 -4.91 0.07
CA GLY A 104 -24.18 -4.60 1.44
C GLY A 104 -23.45 -5.74 2.14
N CYS A 105 -23.84 -7.01 1.92
CA CYS A 105 -23.23 -8.18 2.56
C CYS A 105 -21.87 -8.58 1.95
N PHE A 106 -21.65 -8.36 0.65
CA PHE A 106 -20.37 -8.65 0.01
C PHE A 106 -19.30 -7.65 0.44
N VAL A 107 -19.66 -6.38 0.40
CA VAL A 107 -18.84 -5.29 0.94
C VAL A 107 -18.72 -5.45 2.46
N ASP A 108 -19.74 -5.87 3.21
CA ASP A 108 -19.55 -6.15 4.65
C ASP A 108 -18.55 -7.28 4.95
N LEU A 109 -18.52 -8.30 4.09
CA LEU A 109 -17.69 -9.48 4.31
C LEU A 109 -16.26 -9.31 3.81
N ILE A 110 -16.08 -8.59 2.70
CA ILE A 110 -14.80 -8.26 2.08
C ILE A 110 -14.22 -6.97 2.67
N VAL A 111 -15.00 -5.91 2.70
CA VAL A 111 -14.58 -4.55 3.08
C VAL A 111 -14.74 -4.31 4.60
N ARG A 112 -15.84 -4.73 5.25
CA ARG A 112 -16.02 -4.51 6.71
C ARG A 112 -15.54 -5.66 7.63
N GLY A 113 -15.06 -6.77 7.06
CA GLY A 113 -14.61 -7.92 7.83
C GLY A 113 -13.12 -7.86 8.17
N VAL A 114 -12.79 -8.01 9.46
CA VAL A 114 -11.42 -8.19 10.02
C VAL A 114 -10.53 -9.17 9.20
N TYR A 115 -11.15 -10.08 8.47
CA TYR A 115 -10.50 -11.19 7.77
C TYR A 115 -9.87 -10.81 6.42
N MET A 116 -10.29 -9.71 5.77
CA MET A 116 -9.60 -9.27 4.55
C MET A 116 -8.35 -8.46 4.86
N TYR A 117 -8.18 -7.94 6.09
CA TYR A 117 -6.96 -7.22 6.49
C TYR A 117 -5.71 -8.07 6.26
N ALA A 118 -5.76 -9.36 6.62
CA ALA A 118 -4.66 -10.29 6.37
C ALA A 118 -4.40 -10.50 4.87
N PHE A 119 -5.45 -10.53 4.04
CA PHE A 119 -5.31 -10.65 2.59
C PHE A 119 -4.75 -9.36 1.97
N LEU A 120 -5.24 -8.19 2.37
CA LEU A 120 -4.77 -6.89 1.89
C LEU A 120 -3.32 -6.61 2.34
N GLY A 121 -2.94 -6.99 3.56
CA GLY A 121 -1.57 -6.87 4.05
C GLY A 121 -0.63 -7.99 3.60
N PHE A 122 -1.10 -8.99 2.85
CA PHE A 122 -0.29 -10.15 2.50
C PHE A 122 0.82 -9.84 1.48
N TYR A 123 0.60 -8.89 0.57
CA TYR A 123 1.49 -8.67 -0.57
C TYR A 123 2.96 -8.46 -0.19
N GLY A 124 3.21 -7.68 0.86
CA GLY A 124 4.58 -7.40 1.34
C GLY A 124 5.32 -8.64 1.88
N TYR A 125 4.60 -9.68 2.29
CA TYR A 125 5.17 -10.94 2.77
C TYR A 125 5.16 -12.05 1.73
N ALA A 126 4.48 -11.84 0.59
CA ALA A 126 4.29 -12.86 -0.42
C ALA A 126 5.61 -13.14 -1.16
N SER A 127 5.94 -14.42 -1.33
CA SER A 127 7.04 -14.82 -2.20
C SER A 127 6.74 -14.43 -3.66
N MET A 128 7.80 -14.21 -4.45
CA MET A 128 7.67 -13.71 -5.83
C MET A 128 6.70 -14.55 -6.68
N ASN A 129 6.76 -15.89 -6.56
CA ASN A 129 5.88 -16.80 -7.30
C ASN A 129 4.40 -16.78 -6.84
N VAL A 130 4.08 -16.17 -5.69
CA VAL A 130 2.72 -16.09 -5.15
C VAL A 130 2.06 -14.75 -5.49
N LYS A 131 2.85 -13.68 -5.67
CA LYS A 131 2.34 -12.34 -6.02
C LYS A 131 1.41 -12.31 -7.24
N PRO A 132 1.67 -13.03 -8.37
CA PRO A 132 0.76 -13.08 -9.50
C PRO A 132 -0.63 -13.63 -9.16
N LEU A 133 -0.72 -14.65 -8.30
CA LEU A 133 -1.99 -15.22 -7.85
C LEU A 133 -2.78 -14.21 -7.03
N TRP A 134 -2.10 -13.46 -6.16
CA TRP A 134 -2.74 -12.44 -5.34
C TRP A 134 -3.26 -11.28 -6.19
N LEU A 135 -2.46 -10.79 -7.14
CA LEU A 135 -2.86 -9.73 -8.07
C LEU A 135 -4.08 -10.15 -8.92
N SER A 136 -4.11 -11.40 -9.39
CA SER A 136 -5.27 -11.97 -10.09
C SER A 136 -6.55 -11.96 -9.24
N VAL A 137 -6.45 -12.33 -7.95
CA VAL A 137 -7.60 -12.29 -7.04
C VAL A 137 -8.04 -10.85 -6.76
N MET A 138 -7.09 -9.92 -6.59
CA MET A 138 -7.36 -8.50 -6.42
C MET A 138 -8.11 -7.92 -7.61
N GLU A 139 -7.59 -8.12 -8.82
CA GLU A 139 -8.18 -7.65 -10.07
C GLU A 139 -9.63 -8.16 -10.23
N LYS A 140 -9.81 -9.49 -10.18
CA LYS A 140 -11.09 -10.15 -10.50
C LYS A 140 -12.21 -9.87 -9.50
N TYR A 141 -11.88 -9.66 -8.22
CA TYR A 141 -12.89 -9.66 -7.16
C TYR A 141 -12.93 -8.40 -6.28
N VAL A 142 -11.85 -7.61 -6.27
CA VAL A 142 -11.72 -6.44 -5.41
C VAL A 142 -11.74 -5.16 -6.25
N VAL A 143 -10.79 -5.02 -7.18
CA VAL A 143 -10.65 -3.85 -8.05
C VAL A 143 -11.88 -3.66 -8.94
N CYS A 144 -12.43 -4.76 -9.47
CA CYS A 144 -13.64 -4.74 -10.30
C CYS A 144 -14.89 -4.15 -9.59
N LEU A 145 -14.85 -3.98 -8.26
CA LEU A 145 -15.93 -3.33 -7.51
C LEU A 145 -15.91 -1.80 -7.69
N GLY A 146 -14.76 -1.21 -8.00
CA GLY A 146 -14.58 0.21 -8.23
C GLY A 146 -15.11 1.08 -7.08
N GLY A 147 -15.87 2.14 -7.41
CA GLY A 147 -16.49 3.02 -6.40
C GLY A 147 -17.37 2.31 -5.36
N LYS A 148 -17.81 1.05 -5.59
CA LYS A 148 -18.56 0.25 -4.60
C LYS A 148 -17.70 -0.22 -3.43
N ILE A 149 -16.38 -0.09 -3.50
CA ILE A 149 -15.47 -0.35 -2.38
C ILE A 149 -15.79 0.57 -1.20
N GLY A 150 -16.20 1.82 -1.47
CA GLY A 150 -16.59 2.79 -0.45
C GLY A 150 -15.49 3.04 0.58
N TYR A 151 -15.84 2.97 1.86
CA TYR A 151 -14.96 3.33 2.99
C TYR A 151 -13.66 2.50 3.13
N CYS A 152 -13.48 1.39 2.40
CA CYS A 152 -12.19 0.67 2.42
C CYS A 152 -11.32 0.94 1.21
N MET A 153 -11.64 1.96 0.40
CA MET A 153 -10.82 2.37 -0.74
C MET A 153 -9.36 2.54 -0.30
N ARG A 154 -9.13 3.23 0.83
CA ARG A 154 -7.81 3.36 1.46
C ARG A 154 -7.09 2.03 1.70
N ASN A 155 -7.75 1.04 2.29
CA ASN A 155 -7.11 -0.24 2.61
C ASN A 155 -6.77 -1.04 1.35
N VAL A 156 -7.61 -0.94 0.31
CA VAL A 156 -7.33 -1.55 -1.00
C VAL A 156 -6.15 -0.85 -1.66
N ILE A 157 -6.12 0.48 -1.67
CA ILE A 157 -4.99 1.25 -2.20
C ILE A 157 -3.69 0.91 -1.44
N LEU A 158 -3.75 0.89 -0.11
CA LEU A 158 -2.61 0.52 0.74
C LEU A 158 -2.05 -0.86 0.38
N SER A 159 -2.92 -1.83 0.09
CA SER A 159 -2.47 -3.17 -0.33
C SER A 159 -1.74 -3.17 -1.67
N LEU A 160 -2.15 -2.29 -2.59
CA LEU A 160 -1.53 -2.15 -3.90
C LEU A 160 -0.22 -1.37 -3.82
N PHE A 161 -0.04 -0.46 -2.85
CA PHE A 161 1.24 0.24 -2.65
C PHE A 161 2.42 -0.72 -2.47
N GLY A 162 2.22 -1.87 -1.82
CA GLY A 162 3.28 -2.88 -1.69
C GLY A 162 3.82 -3.37 -3.05
N GLY A 163 3.00 -3.39 -4.10
CA GLY A 163 3.42 -3.74 -5.46
C GLY A 163 4.13 -2.62 -6.22
N MET A 164 4.18 -1.43 -5.63
CA MET A 164 4.75 -0.23 -6.23
C MET A 164 5.96 0.32 -5.44
N GLU A 165 6.45 -0.37 -4.41
CA GLU A 165 7.61 0.10 -3.62
C GLU A 165 8.92 0.11 -4.41
N GLU A 166 9.07 -0.80 -5.37
CA GLU A 166 10.26 -0.94 -6.21
C GLU A 166 9.86 -0.77 -7.69
N GLU A 167 10.24 0.34 -8.32
CA GLU A 167 9.90 0.64 -9.73
C GLU A 167 10.41 -0.42 -10.72
N GLY A 168 11.52 -1.08 -10.39
CA GLY A 168 12.08 -2.19 -11.20
C GLY A 168 11.42 -3.55 -10.96
N SER A 169 10.39 -3.64 -10.13
CA SER A 169 9.71 -4.91 -9.84
C SER A 169 8.94 -5.42 -11.05
N GLU A 170 8.98 -6.74 -11.28
CA GLU A 170 8.22 -7.43 -12.34
C GLU A 170 6.71 -7.10 -12.29
N TYR A 171 6.19 -6.80 -11.10
CA TYR A 171 4.76 -6.56 -10.87
C TYR A 171 4.39 -5.08 -10.73
N PHE A 172 5.35 -4.17 -10.87
CA PHE A 172 5.12 -2.73 -10.72
C PHE A 172 4.07 -2.22 -11.72
N GLU A 173 4.29 -2.48 -13.02
CA GLU A 173 3.37 -2.07 -14.10
C GLU A 173 1.96 -2.61 -13.89
N LYS A 174 1.84 -3.91 -13.61
CA LYS A 174 0.53 -4.53 -13.38
C LYS A 174 -0.19 -3.92 -12.18
N THR A 175 0.54 -3.55 -11.14
CA THR A 175 -0.06 -2.93 -9.94
C THR A 175 -0.54 -1.51 -10.22
N VAL A 176 0.23 -0.74 -11.01
CA VAL A 176 -0.17 0.59 -11.49
C VAL A 176 -1.44 0.51 -12.36
N GLU A 177 -1.56 -0.49 -13.22
CA GLU A 177 -2.77 -0.72 -14.01
C GLU A 177 -4.02 -0.92 -13.13
N LEU A 178 -3.90 -1.72 -12.06
CA LEU A 178 -5.00 -1.95 -11.12
C LEU A 178 -5.39 -0.67 -10.37
N MET A 179 -4.41 0.15 -9.98
CA MET A 179 -4.66 1.46 -9.39
C MET A 179 -5.38 2.39 -10.38
N ASN A 180 -5.00 2.36 -11.66
CA ASN A 180 -5.66 3.16 -12.69
C ASN A 180 -7.10 2.69 -12.98
N GLU A 181 -7.39 1.40 -12.82
CA GLU A 181 -8.77 0.89 -12.87
C GLU A 181 -9.62 1.42 -11.69
N LEU A 182 -9.04 1.47 -10.48
CA LEU A 182 -9.67 2.10 -9.32
C LEU A 182 -9.88 3.61 -9.54
N LYS A 183 -8.90 4.33 -10.09
CA LYS A 183 -9.03 5.75 -10.47
C LYS A 183 -10.23 5.97 -11.40
N ARG A 184 -10.33 5.21 -12.49
CA ARG A 184 -11.41 5.33 -13.48
C ARG A 184 -12.80 5.06 -12.92
N SER A 185 -12.90 4.24 -11.88
CA SER A 185 -14.19 3.88 -11.28
C SER A 185 -14.69 4.90 -10.25
N GLY A 186 -13.93 5.97 -10.01
CA GLY A 186 -14.33 7.16 -9.24
C GLY A 186 -14.50 6.91 -7.74
N GLY A 187 -15.19 7.84 -7.08
CA GLY A 187 -15.36 7.83 -5.62
C GLY A 187 -14.20 8.53 -4.90
N SER A 188 -13.97 8.17 -3.63
CA SER A 188 -12.91 8.72 -2.77
C SER A 188 -11.54 8.11 -3.06
N PHE A 189 -11.18 7.95 -4.34
CA PHE A 189 -9.92 7.31 -4.74
C PHE A 189 -8.72 8.13 -4.28
N TYR A 190 -8.63 9.40 -4.68
CA TYR A 190 -7.52 10.28 -4.28
C TYR A 190 -7.50 10.54 -2.78
N ASP A 191 -8.67 10.75 -2.15
CA ASP A 191 -8.76 10.79 -0.68
C ASP A 191 -8.15 9.51 -0.06
N GLY A 192 -8.47 8.34 -0.62
CA GLY A 192 -7.90 7.06 -0.18
C GLY A 192 -6.40 6.91 -0.46
N VAL A 193 -5.87 7.50 -1.53
CA VAL A 193 -4.42 7.55 -1.83
C VAL A 193 -3.72 8.37 -0.75
N TRP A 194 -4.19 9.59 -0.50
CA TRP A 194 -3.59 10.48 0.48
C TRP A 194 -3.70 9.93 1.90
N GLU A 195 -4.87 9.44 2.31
CA GLU A 195 -5.03 8.81 3.62
C GLU A 195 -4.13 7.55 3.77
N ALA A 196 -3.92 6.78 2.70
CA ALA A 196 -3.05 5.60 2.74
C ALA A 196 -1.58 6.01 2.93
N ILE A 197 -1.14 7.08 2.25
CA ILE A 197 0.20 7.67 2.41
C ILE A 197 0.38 8.22 3.84
N GLU A 198 -0.61 8.94 4.36
CA GLU A 198 -0.55 9.54 5.69
C GLU A 198 -0.43 8.48 6.81
N MET A 199 -1.31 7.48 6.77
CA MET A 199 -1.47 6.55 7.89
C MET A 199 -0.40 5.44 7.96
N ASN A 200 0.29 5.13 6.87
CA ASN A 200 1.16 3.94 6.80
C ASN A 200 2.55 4.24 6.27
N GLU A 201 3.46 4.51 7.20
CA GLU A 201 4.84 4.84 6.88
C GLU A 201 5.58 3.82 6.02
N SER A 202 5.33 2.53 6.21
CA SER A 202 6.02 1.47 5.47
C SER A 202 5.68 1.44 3.97
N HIS A 203 4.47 1.88 3.59
CA HIS A 203 3.96 1.76 2.22
C HIS A 203 3.92 3.10 1.46
N ARG A 204 4.36 4.19 2.09
CA ARG A 204 4.36 5.54 1.49
C ARG A 204 5.06 5.60 0.15
N ILE A 205 6.15 4.86 0.02
CA ILE A 205 6.97 4.83 -1.20
C ILE A 205 6.15 4.33 -2.39
N GLY A 206 5.36 3.27 -2.21
CA GLY A 206 4.47 2.80 -3.26
C GLY A 206 3.43 3.82 -3.67
N GLY A 207 2.93 4.61 -2.71
CA GLY A 207 2.03 5.74 -2.98
C GLY A 207 2.71 6.85 -3.78
N TYR A 208 3.91 7.26 -3.38
CA TYR A 208 4.68 8.27 -4.12
C TYR A 208 5.07 7.81 -5.52
N ASN A 209 5.55 6.59 -5.68
CA ASN A 209 5.90 6.04 -6.99
C ASN A 209 4.66 6.00 -7.91
N TYR A 210 3.48 5.68 -7.37
CA TYR A 210 2.24 5.76 -8.13
C TYR A 210 1.89 7.19 -8.57
N VAL A 211 1.96 8.14 -7.64
CA VAL A 211 1.66 9.56 -7.91
C VAL A 211 2.64 10.15 -8.91
N ASN A 212 3.94 9.92 -8.74
CA ASN A 212 4.97 10.40 -9.66
C ASN A 212 4.75 9.87 -11.07
N LYS A 213 4.43 8.58 -11.21
CA LYS A 213 4.22 7.96 -12.51
C LYS A 213 2.93 8.39 -13.21
N ASN A 214 1.87 8.68 -12.47
CA ASN A 214 0.55 9.00 -13.05
C ASN A 214 0.19 10.49 -12.97
N GLY A 215 1.05 11.30 -12.35
CA GLY A 215 0.89 12.76 -12.22
C GLY A 215 1.11 13.54 -13.52
N ASP A 216 1.55 12.88 -14.59
CA ASP A 216 1.89 13.51 -15.88
C ASP A 216 0.86 13.25 -16.99
N SER A 217 -0.31 12.67 -16.68
CA SER A 217 -1.30 12.33 -17.71
C SER A 217 -2.68 12.95 -17.44
N GLU A 218 -2.93 14.03 -18.19
CA GLU A 218 -4.23 14.62 -18.51
C GLU A 218 -5.03 15.14 -17.31
N ASN A 219 -4.58 16.27 -16.75
CA ASN A 219 -5.39 17.41 -16.24
C ASN A 219 -4.53 18.37 -15.39
N GLU A 220 -3.36 18.79 -15.89
CA GLU A 220 -2.51 19.75 -15.16
C GLU A 220 -3.26 21.05 -14.82
N GLU A 221 -4.22 21.50 -15.65
CA GLU A 221 -4.94 22.76 -15.37
C GLU A 221 -6.16 22.65 -14.40
N GLU A 222 -6.69 21.44 -14.16
CA GLU A 222 -7.80 21.22 -13.21
C GLU A 222 -7.35 20.51 -11.92
N GLU A 223 -6.33 19.64 -11.96
CA GLU A 223 -5.80 18.94 -10.77
C GLU A 223 -4.82 19.83 -9.97
N GLU A 224 -4.07 20.76 -10.59
CA GLU A 224 -3.20 21.71 -9.85
C GLU A 224 -3.99 22.68 -8.96
N LYS A 225 -5.28 22.90 -9.23
CA LYS A 225 -6.15 23.73 -8.38
C LYS A 225 -6.79 22.97 -7.22
N SER A 226 -6.56 21.66 -7.09
CA SER A 226 -7.28 20.82 -6.13
C SER A 226 -6.41 20.14 -5.07
N ILE A 227 -5.11 20.43 -4.98
CA ILE A 227 -4.35 20.05 -3.77
C ILE A 227 -4.70 21.08 -2.69
N LYS A 228 -5.63 20.73 -1.80
CA LYS A 228 -5.99 21.59 -0.66
C LYS A 228 -4.78 21.76 0.26
N GLY A 229 -4.68 22.90 0.95
CA GLY A 229 -3.56 23.24 1.84
C GLY A 229 -3.19 22.12 2.83
N ASP A 230 -4.19 21.37 3.31
CA ASP A 230 -4.02 20.25 4.24
C ASP A 230 -3.17 19.10 3.67
N GLU A 231 -3.27 18.80 2.37
CA GLU A 231 -2.53 17.69 1.73
C GLU A 231 -1.03 18.02 1.56
N LYS A 232 -0.70 19.28 1.28
CA LYS A 232 0.68 19.77 1.22
C LYS A 232 1.33 19.70 2.60
N GLU A 233 0.61 20.08 3.65
CA GLU A 233 1.11 20.00 5.03
C GLU A 233 1.38 18.54 5.45
N ILE A 234 0.50 17.61 5.08
CA ILE A 234 0.68 16.17 5.34
C ILE A 234 1.91 15.61 4.61
N LEU A 235 2.11 15.98 3.34
CA LEU A 235 3.30 15.59 2.57
C LEU A 235 4.58 16.04 3.27
N ILE A 236 4.63 17.31 3.69
CA ILE A 236 5.78 17.90 4.36
C ILE A 236 6.05 17.21 5.70
N GLU A 237 5.04 17.05 6.55
CA GLU A 237 5.21 16.39 7.87
C GLU A 237 5.63 14.93 7.71
N THR A 238 5.13 14.26 6.68
CA THR A 238 5.50 12.89 6.33
C THR A 238 6.98 12.78 5.95
N LEU A 239 7.44 13.65 5.08
CA LEU A 239 8.84 13.68 4.66
C LEU A 239 9.76 14.04 5.83
N LYS A 240 9.38 15.02 6.67
CA LYS A 240 10.07 15.34 7.93
C LYS A 240 10.23 14.12 8.82
N ARG A 241 9.19 13.29 8.98
CA ARG A 241 9.29 12.03 9.75
C ARG A 241 10.25 11.02 9.11
N MET A 242 10.23 10.87 7.79
CA MET A 242 11.12 9.95 7.08
C MET A 242 12.59 10.35 7.22
N ILE A 243 12.91 11.64 7.19
CA ILE A 243 14.29 12.13 7.36
C ILE A 243 14.74 12.20 8.82
N ARG A 244 13.83 12.09 9.80
CA ARG A 244 14.16 11.94 11.23
C ARG A 244 14.56 10.49 11.58
N ASP A 245 13.99 9.50 10.91
CA ASP A 245 14.28 8.08 11.13
C ASP A 245 15.49 7.63 10.30
N LYS A 246 16.61 7.34 10.99
CA LYS A 246 17.88 6.89 10.38
C LYS A 246 17.67 5.74 9.38
N SER A 247 16.82 4.76 9.69
CA SER A 247 16.57 3.60 8.84
C SER A 247 15.81 3.93 7.55
N LYS A 248 15.16 5.11 7.50
CA LYS A 248 14.34 5.58 6.37
C LYS A 248 14.93 6.80 5.68
N MET A 249 15.99 7.40 6.21
CA MET A 249 16.53 8.68 5.73
C MET A 249 16.95 8.64 4.25
N ILE A 250 17.63 7.58 3.80
CA ILE A 250 17.98 7.37 2.38
C ILE A 250 16.72 7.39 1.51
N ARG A 251 15.66 6.71 1.96
CA ARG A 251 14.39 6.63 1.23
C ARG A 251 13.69 7.99 1.24
N GLY A 252 13.74 8.73 2.35
CA GLY A 252 13.23 10.09 2.45
C GLY A 252 13.85 11.03 1.41
N TYR A 253 15.19 11.04 1.30
CA TYR A 253 15.88 11.84 0.29
C TYR A 253 15.53 11.45 -1.14
N LYS A 254 15.39 10.15 -1.45
CA LYS A 254 14.97 9.70 -2.78
C LYS A 254 13.56 10.18 -3.17
N VAL A 255 12.63 10.20 -2.21
CA VAL A 255 11.29 10.75 -2.43
C VAL A 255 11.36 12.27 -2.60
N MET A 256 12.16 12.97 -1.80
CA MET A 256 12.34 14.41 -1.97
C MET A 256 12.90 14.74 -3.36
N ILE A 257 13.93 14.02 -3.82
CA ILE A 257 14.51 14.16 -5.17
C ILE A 257 13.44 14.02 -6.26
N SER A 258 12.60 12.98 -6.21
CA SER A 258 11.59 12.76 -7.24
C SER A 258 10.45 13.78 -7.24
N LEU A 259 10.29 14.53 -6.14
CA LEU A 259 9.31 15.60 -6.02
C LEU A 259 9.85 16.98 -6.42
N MET A 260 11.17 17.14 -6.60
CA MET A 260 11.78 18.43 -6.95
C MET A 260 11.40 18.93 -8.34
N ASP A 261 11.14 18.02 -9.28
CA ASP A 261 10.73 18.37 -10.66
C ASP A 261 9.33 19.00 -10.74
N LYS A 262 8.58 19.02 -9.62
CA LYS A 262 7.24 19.62 -9.52
C LYS A 262 7.35 21.02 -8.91
N SER A 263 7.25 22.07 -9.73
CA SER A 263 7.52 23.46 -9.35
C SER A 263 6.77 23.97 -8.09
N GLU A 264 5.53 23.54 -7.86
CA GLU A 264 4.79 23.92 -6.64
C GLU A 264 5.26 23.16 -5.37
N ILE A 265 5.72 21.93 -5.51
CA ILE A 265 6.12 21.07 -4.39
C ILE A 265 7.59 21.31 -4.05
N GLY A 266 8.47 21.37 -5.06
CA GLY A 266 9.91 21.62 -4.90
C GLY A 266 10.21 22.87 -4.06
N ASN A 267 9.57 24.01 -4.40
CA ASN A 267 9.77 25.26 -3.65
C ASN A 267 9.27 25.18 -2.20
N ILE A 268 8.21 24.42 -1.92
CA ILE A 268 7.70 24.21 -0.56
C ILE A 268 8.62 23.25 0.20
N LEU A 269 9.12 22.20 -0.45
CA LEU A 269 10.07 21.25 0.14
C LEU A 269 11.34 21.95 0.58
N ILE A 270 11.92 22.80 -0.28
CA ILE A 270 13.09 23.60 0.07
C ILE A 270 12.78 24.44 1.31
N LYS A 271 11.69 25.22 1.29
CA LYS A 271 11.32 26.13 2.40
C LYS A 271 11.06 25.42 3.73
N GLU A 272 10.40 24.27 3.70
CA GLU A 272 9.92 23.61 4.91
C GLU A 272 10.86 22.53 5.46
N ILE A 273 11.62 21.85 4.60
CA ILE A 273 12.36 20.63 4.96
C ILE A 273 13.88 20.85 4.98
N PHE A 274 14.41 21.75 4.15
CA PHE A 274 15.86 21.91 3.95
C PHE A 274 16.66 22.09 5.26
N TYR A 275 16.18 22.93 6.17
CA TYR A 275 16.89 23.12 7.44
C TYR A 275 16.85 21.85 8.32
N GLU A 276 15.71 21.17 8.32
CA GLU A 276 15.52 19.97 9.11
C GLU A 276 16.36 18.80 8.57
N SER A 277 16.53 18.71 7.26
CA SER A 277 17.40 17.71 6.63
C SER A 277 18.87 17.90 7.04
N ILE A 278 19.37 19.14 7.06
CA ILE A 278 20.72 19.45 7.55
C ILE A 278 20.88 19.08 9.02
N SER A 279 19.93 19.50 9.87
CA SER A 279 19.96 19.21 11.31
C SER A 279 20.00 17.70 11.58
N ASN A 280 19.21 16.92 10.84
CA ASN A 280 19.19 15.46 10.97
C ASN A 280 20.49 14.81 10.48
N LEU A 281 21.12 15.30 9.40
CA LEU A 281 22.44 14.83 8.95
C LEU A 281 23.54 15.10 9.98
N MET A 282 23.55 16.29 10.59
CA MET A 282 24.51 16.61 11.65
C MET A 282 24.41 15.68 12.85
N ARG A 283 23.18 15.27 13.23
CA ARG A 283 22.95 14.34 14.35
C ARG A 283 23.54 12.97 14.10
N ILE A 284 23.56 12.51 12.85
CA ILE A 284 24.07 11.19 12.46
C ILE A 284 25.53 11.22 12.00
N LYS A 285 26.25 12.35 12.10
CA LYS A 285 27.64 12.51 11.61
C LYS A 285 28.63 11.45 12.13
N LYS A 286 28.36 10.85 13.30
CA LYS A 286 29.22 9.83 13.93
C LYS A 286 28.77 8.39 13.68
N GLU A 287 27.68 8.20 12.93
CA GLU A 287 27.09 6.89 12.64
C GLU A 287 27.80 6.22 11.46
N GLU A 288 27.86 4.88 11.46
CA GLU A 288 28.51 4.11 10.38
C GLU A 288 27.86 4.33 9.00
N GLU A 289 26.57 4.60 8.98
CA GLU A 289 25.77 4.78 7.75
C GLU A 289 25.85 6.21 7.18
N PHE A 290 26.54 7.13 7.87
CA PHE A 290 26.57 8.56 7.54
C PHE A 290 26.98 8.81 6.09
N GLU A 291 28.07 8.21 5.62
CA GLU A 291 28.61 8.42 4.27
C GLU A 291 27.59 8.05 3.17
N ILE A 292 26.90 6.93 3.32
CA ILE A 292 25.91 6.45 2.32
C ILE A 292 24.69 7.38 2.32
N ILE A 293 24.25 7.82 3.51
CA ILE A 293 23.14 8.75 3.65
C ILE A 293 23.50 10.12 3.07
N LEU A 294 24.70 10.62 3.37
CA LEU A 294 25.23 11.89 2.88
C LEU A 294 25.33 11.91 1.36
N GLN A 295 25.78 10.82 0.74
CA GLN A 295 25.79 10.71 -0.73
C GLN A 295 24.40 10.89 -1.34
N THR A 296 23.38 10.25 -0.77
CA THR A 296 21.99 10.39 -1.27
C THR A 296 21.44 11.79 -0.98
N ALA A 297 21.77 12.38 0.16
CA ALA A 297 21.37 13.73 0.50
C ALA A 297 21.99 14.77 -0.43
N ASN A 298 23.25 14.58 -0.83
CA ASN A 298 23.92 15.47 -1.79
C ASN A 298 23.24 15.45 -3.16
N MET A 299 22.73 14.30 -3.62
CA MET A 299 21.91 14.26 -4.84
C MET A 299 20.64 15.12 -4.72
N PHE A 300 20.06 15.25 -3.52
CA PHE A 300 18.92 16.15 -3.29
C PHE A 300 19.35 17.63 -3.33
N TYR A 301 20.45 17.95 -2.66
CA TYR A 301 20.94 19.33 -2.57
C TYR A 301 21.46 19.86 -3.92
N GLU A 302 22.05 19.02 -4.76
CA GLU A 302 22.49 19.37 -6.12
C GLU A 302 21.33 19.81 -7.03
N ILE A 303 20.10 19.34 -6.76
CA ILE A 303 18.90 19.68 -7.53
C ILE A 303 18.25 20.99 -7.02
N CYS A 304 18.54 21.39 -5.79
CA CYS A 304 17.97 22.58 -5.19
C CYS A 304 18.60 23.86 -5.77
N ASP A 305 17.79 24.89 -6.01
CA ASP A 305 18.30 26.19 -6.46
C ASP A 305 19.18 26.83 -5.37
N THR A 306 20.45 27.06 -5.70
CA THR A 306 21.45 27.67 -4.82
C THR A 306 20.99 29.02 -4.27
N PHE A 307 20.26 29.83 -5.05
CA PHE A 307 19.75 31.13 -4.62
C PHE A 307 18.70 30.99 -3.51
N GLU A 308 17.77 30.04 -3.65
CA GLU A 308 16.73 29.80 -2.64
C GLU A 308 17.33 29.31 -1.32
N ILE A 309 18.34 28.42 -1.40
CA ILE A 309 19.08 27.95 -0.23
C ILE A 309 19.73 29.12 0.51
N TRP A 310 20.41 30.01 -0.21
CA TRP A 310 21.08 31.16 0.40
C TRP A 310 20.09 32.15 1.00
N GLU A 311 18.97 32.41 0.34
CA GLU A 311 17.91 33.27 0.87
C GLU A 311 17.41 32.73 2.22
N MET A 312 17.15 31.42 2.31
CA MET A 312 16.70 30.79 3.54
C MET A 312 17.74 30.84 4.66
N LEU A 313 18.99 30.49 4.37
CA LEU A 313 20.08 30.55 5.34
C LEU A 313 20.29 31.98 5.85
N PHE A 314 20.19 32.98 4.96
CA PHE A 314 20.31 34.39 5.33
C PHE A 314 19.13 34.90 6.16
N GLN A 315 17.91 34.48 5.85
CA GLN A 315 16.73 34.82 6.66
C GLN A 315 16.84 34.24 8.09
N LYS A 316 17.39 33.03 8.24
CA LYS A 316 17.64 32.44 9.56
C LYS A 316 18.79 33.09 10.31
N LEU A 317 19.86 33.48 9.63
CA LEU A 317 20.99 34.23 10.21
C LEU A 317 20.55 35.54 10.88
N LYS A 318 19.50 36.19 10.38
CA LYS A 318 18.95 37.40 10.99
C LYS A 318 18.31 37.17 12.36
N ASN A 319 18.05 35.91 12.74
CA ASN A 319 17.12 35.56 13.80
C ASN A 319 17.68 34.78 15.01
N ILE A 320 19.00 34.48 15.18
CA ILE A 320 19.71 34.18 16.49
C ILE A 320 21.17 33.62 16.30
N SER A 321 21.91 33.60 17.43
CA SER A 321 23.34 33.38 17.80
C SER A 321 24.10 32.06 17.46
N ASN A 322 25.39 32.03 17.85
CA ASN A 322 26.48 31.02 17.79
C ASN A 322 26.24 29.55 17.34
N GLU A 323 25.08 28.94 17.56
CA GLU A 323 24.79 27.56 17.09
C GLU A 323 24.78 27.46 15.56
N PHE A 324 24.48 28.58 14.88
CA PHE A 324 24.44 28.67 13.43
C PHE A 324 25.79 28.49 12.72
N TYR A 325 26.91 28.72 13.42
CA TYR A 325 28.24 28.52 12.84
C TYR A 325 28.56 27.06 12.55
N LEU A 326 28.13 26.14 13.42
CA LEU A 326 28.37 24.71 13.24
C LEU A 326 27.57 24.14 12.06
N GLU A 327 26.39 24.70 11.81
CA GLU A 327 25.53 24.34 10.68
C GLU A 327 26.15 24.83 9.37
N PHE A 328 26.69 26.06 9.34
CA PHE A 328 27.46 26.56 8.21
C PHE A 328 28.72 25.74 7.92
N GLU A 329 29.52 25.46 8.94
CA GLU A 329 30.72 24.63 8.79
C GLU A 329 30.35 23.25 8.24
N PHE A 330 29.28 22.62 8.77
CA PHE A 330 28.78 21.36 8.24
C PHE A 330 28.36 21.46 6.76
N ILE A 331 27.62 22.51 6.40
CA ILE A 331 27.18 22.76 5.01
C ILE A 331 28.39 22.86 4.08
N PHE A 332 29.37 23.70 4.41
CA PHE A 332 30.57 23.89 3.58
C PHE A 332 31.44 22.64 3.48
N ASP A 333 31.56 21.89 4.57
CA ASP A 333 32.43 20.71 4.61
C ASP A 333 31.83 19.48 3.92
N HIS A 334 30.49 19.35 3.87
CA HIS A 334 29.85 18.08 3.49
C HIS A 334 28.82 18.21 2.36
N LEU A 335 28.19 19.38 2.18
CA LEU A 335 27.08 19.52 1.24
C LEU A 335 27.53 20.05 -0.12
N LYS A 336 27.12 19.34 -1.17
CA LYS A 336 27.37 19.73 -2.56
C LYS A 336 26.28 20.68 -3.05
N ILE A 337 26.32 21.91 -2.54
CA ILE A 337 25.37 22.99 -2.91
C ILE A 337 26.02 24.00 -3.86
N PHE A 338 27.34 23.92 -4.01
CA PHE A 338 28.14 24.85 -4.81
C PHE A 338 28.49 24.20 -6.15
N ASP A 339 28.19 24.89 -7.25
CA ASP A 339 28.87 24.60 -8.50
C ASP A 339 30.35 24.92 -8.31
N ASP A 340 31.22 23.95 -8.58
CA ASP A 340 32.68 24.09 -8.52
C ASP A 340 33.21 25.22 -9.44
N GLU A 341 32.36 25.81 -10.30
CA GLU A 341 32.68 26.91 -11.22
C GLU A 341 32.41 28.32 -10.64
N ALA A 342 31.85 28.45 -9.43
CA ALA A 342 31.41 29.73 -8.86
C ALA A 342 32.31 30.30 -7.73
N ILE A 343 33.59 29.92 -7.67
CA ILE A 343 34.59 30.49 -6.74
C ILE A 343 35.66 31.29 -7.48
#